data_AF-A0A831QHI3-F1
#
_entry.id   AF-A0A831QHI3-F1
#
_cell.length_a   1.000
_cell.length_b   1.000
_cell.length_c   1.000
_cell.angle_alpha   90.00
_cell.angle_beta   90.00
_cell.angle_gamma   90.00
#
_symmetry.space_group_name_H-M   'P 1'
#
loop_
_entity.id
_entity.type
_entity.pdbx_description
1 polymer ?
#
loop_
_entity_poly.entity_id
_entity_poly.type
_entity_poly.pdbx_seq_one_letter_code
_entity_poly.pdbx_strand_id
1 'polypeptide(L)'
;MARHSHSFVDQYDGFVGFGFNREVDEHTLTYYLQKFSDDEFIALMRTRMSQEDMEALFDHLNEIMKRYLKDEEYHRYFLKDKEHG
;
A
#
# COMPACT_ATOMS: atom_id res chain seq x y z
N MET A 1 -18.49 7.24 6.04
CA MET A 1 -17.47 6.18 6.04
C MET A 1 -16.22 6.73 5.36
N ALA A 2 -15.03 6.43 5.89
CA ALA A 2 -13.79 6.88 5.26
C ALA A 2 -13.68 6.32 3.84
N ARG A 3 -13.12 7.09 2.90
CA ARG A 3 -12.99 6.66 1.50
C ARG A 3 -11.99 5.51 1.35
N HIS A 4 -11.07 5.34 2.31
CA HIS A 4 -10.04 4.29 2.38
C HIS A 4 -10.33 3.31 3.51
N SER A 5 -9.96 2.05 3.32
CA SER A 5 -10.19 0.95 4.26
C SER A 5 -8.96 0.05 4.35
N HIS A 6 -8.45 -0.16 5.56
CA HIS A 6 -7.33 -1.07 5.87
C HIS A 6 -7.83 -2.20 6.76
N SER A 7 -8.65 -3.09 6.23
CA SER A 7 -9.28 -4.16 7.02
C SER A 7 -8.58 -5.52 6.90
N PHE A 8 -7.65 -5.68 5.97
CA PHE A 8 -6.96 -6.96 5.76
C PHE A 8 -6.08 -7.30 6.96
N VAL A 9 -5.40 -6.31 7.53
CA VAL A 9 -4.54 -6.49 8.71
C VAL A 9 -5.29 -7.01 9.93
N ASP A 10 -6.57 -6.67 10.07
CA ASP A 10 -7.41 -7.09 11.20
C ASP A 10 -8.15 -8.42 10.92
N GLN A 11 -8.37 -8.75 9.66
CA GLN A 11 -9.14 -9.93 9.24
C GLN A 11 -8.27 -11.14 8.92
N TYR A 12 -7.02 -10.92 8.51
CA TYR A 12 -6.11 -11.99 8.13
C TYR A 12 -5.52 -12.67 9.37
N ASP A 13 -5.87 -13.93 9.57
CA ASP A 13 -5.40 -14.81 10.66
C ASP A 13 -4.36 -15.84 10.20
N GLY A 14 -3.96 -15.78 8.92
CA GLY A 14 -2.99 -16.68 8.32
C GLY A 14 -1.54 -16.36 8.67
N PHE A 15 -0.64 -17.22 8.18
CA PHE A 15 0.80 -17.05 8.39
C PHE A 15 1.33 -15.81 7.67
N VAL A 16 2.19 -15.06 8.36
CA VAL A 16 2.91 -13.89 7.83
C VAL A 16 4.38 -14.24 7.75
N GLY A 17 4.90 -14.36 6.53
CA GLY A 17 6.30 -14.73 6.28
C GLY A 17 6.66 -14.66 4.81
N PHE A 18 7.51 -13.68 4.47
CA PHE A 18 7.94 -13.45 3.09
C PHE A 18 9.02 -14.44 2.65
N GLY A 19 8.95 -14.92 1.40
CA GLY A 19 9.87 -15.88 0.79
C GLY A 19 9.44 -17.34 0.89
N PHE A 20 8.24 -17.64 1.41
CA PHE A 20 7.77 -19.02 1.55
C PHE A 20 7.12 -19.53 0.26
N ASN A 21 6.09 -18.82 -0.22
CA ASN A 21 5.46 -19.05 -1.51
C ASN A 21 4.74 -17.77 -1.96
N ARG A 22 4.33 -17.74 -3.24
CA ARG A 22 3.73 -16.56 -3.86
C ARG A 22 2.47 -16.05 -3.13
N GLU A 23 1.60 -16.95 -2.69
CA GLU A 23 0.34 -16.60 -2.02
C GLU A 23 0.60 -15.99 -0.64
N VAL A 24 1.47 -16.63 0.15
CA VAL A 24 1.87 -16.12 1.47
C VAL A 24 2.61 -14.78 1.33
N ASP A 25 3.40 -14.60 0.28
CA ASP A 25 4.09 -13.32 0.01
C ASP A 25 3.09 -12.20 -0.31
N GLU A 26 2.04 -12.48 -1.07
CA GLU A 26 0.97 -11.51 -1.37
C GLU A 26 0.22 -11.08 -0.10
N HIS A 27 -0.12 -12.04 0.76
CA HIS A 27 -0.75 -11.76 2.05
C HIS A 27 0.18 -10.99 2.98
N THR A 28 1.44 -11.42 3.10
CA THR A 28 2.45 -10.76 3.93
C THR A 28 2.68 -9.32 3.47
N LEU A 29 2.80 -9.09 2.16
CA LEU A 29 2.98 -7.75 1.61
C LEU A 29 1.78 -6.85 1.94
N THR A 30 0.56 -7.35 1.74
CA THR A 30 -0.67 -6.59 2.05
C THR A 30 -0.78 -6.27 3.54
N TYR A 31 -0.47 -7.24 4.39
CA TYR A 31 -0.46 -7.11 5.85
C TYR A 31 0.51 -6.02 6.32
N TYR A 32 1.75 -6.05 5.81
CA TYR A 32 2.78 -5.06 6.15
C TYR A 32 2.43 -3.67 5.62
N LEU A 33 1.95 -3.56 4.38
CA LEU A 33 1.56 -2.26 3.82
C LEU A 33 0.43 -1.61 4.61
N GLN A 34 -0.58 -2.38 5.04
CA GLN A 34 -1.66 -1.82 5.87
C GLN A 34 -1.20 -1.41 7.26
N LYS A 35 -0.30 -2.16 7.92
CA LYS A 35 0.31 -1.73 9.19
C LYS A 35 1.18 -0.49 9.03
N PHE A 36 1.94 -0.42 7.94
CA PHE A 36 2.82 0.70 7.64
C PHE A 36 2.03 1.98 7.33
N SER A 37 0.88 1.84 6.65
CA SER A 37 0.01 2.96 6.29
C SER A 37 -1.00 3.33 7.37
N ASP A 38 -0.95 2.71 8.56
CA ASP A 38 -1.77 3.12 9.68
C ASP A 38 -1.53 4.60 10.02
N ASP A 39 -2.60 5.34 10.27
CA ASP A 39 -2.55 6.81 10.40
C ASP A 39 -1.61 7.28 11.51
N GLU A 40 -1.59 6.59 12.66
CA GLU A 40 -0.70 6.94 13.78
C GLU A 40 0.75 6.55 13.47
N PHE A 41 0.95 5.37 12.89
CA PHE A 41 2.29 4.88 12.57
C PHE A 41 2.97 5.73 11.48
N ILE A 42 2.28 6.03 10.38
CA ILE A 42 2.86 6.80 9.27
C ILE A 42 3.09 8.26 9.67
N ALA A 43 2.25 8.83 10.57
CA ALA A 43 2.47 10.16 11.12
C ALA A 43 3.78 10.21 11.92
N LEU A 44 4.05 9.20 12.75
CA LEU A 44 5.34 9.08 13.45
C LEU A 44 6.50 8.91 12.46
N MET A 45 6.37 7.99 11.51
CA MET A 45 7.43 7.70 10.53
C MET A 45 7.81 8.91 9.69
N ARG A 46 6.84 9.72 9.25
CA ARG A 46 7.09 10.96 8.51
C ARG A 46 7.90 12.01 9.27
N THR A 47 7.94 11.96 10.60
CA THR A 47 8.82 12.83 11.40
C THR A 47 10.25 12.31 11.52
N ARG A 48 10.49 11.04 11.15
CA ARG A 48 11.76 10.34 11.33
C ARG A 48 12.48 10.03 10.03
N MET A 49 11.74 9.81 8.94
CA MET A 49 12.32 9.54 7.62
C MET A 49 13.07 10.76 7.11
N SER A 50 14.22 10.52 6.49
CA SER A 50 14.93 11.55 5.74
C SER A 50 14.14 11.96 4.49
N GLN A 51 14.47 13.11 3.91
CA GLN A 51 13.85 13.55 2.66
C GLN A 51 14.15 12.55 1.54
N GLU A 52 15.38 12.03 1.51
CA GLU A 52 15.85 11.04 0.55
C GLU A 52 15.06 9.73 0.66
N ASP A 53 14.78 9.24 1.88
CA ASP A 53 13.97 8.03 2.07
C ASP A 53 12.51 8.23 1.66
N MET A 54 11.96 9.44 1.90
CA MET A 54 10.60 9.78 1.46
C MET A 54 10.48 9.80 -0.07
N GLU A 55 11.46 10.38 -0.76
CA GLU A 55 11.53 10.42 -2.22
C GLU A 55 11.69 9.01 -2.79
N ALA A 56 12.61 8.20 -2.23
CA ALA A 56 12.82 6.83 -2.67
C ALA A 56 11.55 5.96 -2.51
N LEU A 57 10.82 6.12 -1.40
CA LEU A 57 9.55 5.41 -1.19
C LEU A 57 8.48 5.86 -2.19
N PHE A 58 8.34 7.17 -2.41
CA PHE A 58 7.38 7.72 -3.37
C PHE A 58 7.66 7.22 -4.79
N ASP A 59 8.90 7.29 -5.23
CA ASP A 59 9.32 6.82 -6.55
C ASP A 59 9.09 5.31 -6.70
N HIS A 60 9.41 4.52 -5.67
CA HIS A 60 9.18 3.08 -5.69
C HIS A 60 7.69 2.72 -5.84
N LEU A 61 6.81 3.37 -5.07
CA LEU A 61 5.37 3.16 -5.15
C LEU A 61 4.84 3.55 -6.54
N ASN A 62 5.29 4.68 -7.10
CA ASN A 62 4.88 5.12 -8.43
C ASN A 62 5.32 4.17 -9.53
N GLU A 63 6.56 3.68 -9.49
CA GLU A 63 7.06 2.74 -10.50
C GLU A 63 6.33 1.39 -10.45
N ILE A 64 5.94 0.92 -9.25
CA ILE A 64 5.07 -0.25 -9.12
C ILE A 64 3.71 0.03 -9.76
N MET A 65 3.07 1.15 -9.43
CA MET A 65 1.75 1.48 -9.98
C MET A 65 1.77 1.59 -11.50
N LYS A 66 2.75 2.31 -12.08
CA LYS A 66 2.91 2.45 -13.53
C LYS A 66 3.12 1.11 -14.24
N ARG A 67 3.79 0.15 -13.59
CA ARG A 67 4.08 -1.15 -14.19
C ARG A 67 2.86 -2.07 -14.23
N TYR A 68 2.00 -1.99 -13.22
CA TYR A 68 0.93 -2.98 -13.01
C TYR A 68 -0.48 -2.45 -13.20
N LEU A 69 -0.70 -1.13 -13.18
CA LEU A 69 -2.02 -0.54 -13.39
C LEU A 69 -2.15 0.02 -14.81
N LYS A 70 -3.30 -0.19 -15.42
CA LYS A 70 -3.77 0.63 -16.54
C LYS A 70 -4.26 1.98 -16.02
N ASP A 71 -4.36 2.95 -16.93
CA ASP A 71 -4.82 4.32 -16.61
C ASP A 71 -6.18 4.32 -15.89
N GLU A 72 -7.18 3.64 -16.46
CA GLU A 72 -8.51 3.50 -15.84
C GLU A 72 -8.46 2.87 -14.44
N GLU A 73 -7.55 1.91 -14.21
CA GLU A 73 -7.41 1.23 -12.92
C GLU A 73 -6.76 2.15 -11.88
N TYR A 74 -5.79 2.98 -12.28
CA TYR A 74 -5.21 4.01 -11.44
C TYR A 74 -6.26 5.05 -11.01
N HIS A 75 -7.04 5.58 -11.97
CA HIS A 75 -8.11 6.53 -11.67
C HIS A 75 -9.17 5.92 -10.74
N ARG A 76 -9.64 4.71 -11.07
CA ARG A 76 -10.72 4.05 -10.33
C ARG A 76 -10.31 3.59 -8.93
N TYR A 77 -9.17 2.93 -8.79
CA TYR A 77 -8.79 2.26 -7.54
C TYR A 77 -7.87 3.11 -6.65
N PHE A 78 -6.91 3.82 -7.23
CA PHE A 78 -5.96 4.64 -6.47
C PHE A 78 -6.52 6.04 -6.20
N LEU A 79 -6.88 6.80 -7.25
CA LEU A 79 -7.45 8.15 -7.10
C LEU A 79 -8.89 8.14 -6.60
N LYS A 80 -9.61 7.01 -6.79
CA LYS A 80 -11.04 6.86 -6.47
C LYS A 80 -11.89 7.92 -7.18
N ASP A 81 -11.47 8.25 -8.38
CA ASP A 81 -12.17 9.10 -9.32
C ASP A 81 -13.00 8.21 -10.25
N LYS A 82 -14.27 8.56 -10.44
CA LYS A 82 -15.22 7.79 -11.25
C LYS A 82 -15.52 8.47 -12.59
N GLU A 83 -14.93 9.63 -12.87
CA GLU A 83 -15.36 10.51 -13.97
C GLU A 83 -14.52 10.43 -15.26
N HIS A 84 -13.59 9.48 -15.37
CA HIS A 84 -12.89 9.19 -16.63
C HIS A 84 -13.17 7.75 -17.10
N GLY A 85 -14.32 7.59 -17.75
CA GLY A 85 -14.73 6.40 -18.51
C GLY A 85 -15.46 6.81 -19.77
#